data_AF-A0A1A2LDS2-F1
#
_entry.id   AF-A0A1A2LDS2-F1
#
_cell.length_a   1.000
_cell.length_b   1.000
_cell.length_c   1.000
_cell.angle_alpha   90.00
_cell.angle_beta   90.00
_cell.angle_gamma   90.00
#
_symmetry.space_group_name_H-M   'P 1'
#
loop_
_entity.id
_entity.type
_entity.pdbx_description
1 polymer ?
#
loop_
_entity_poly.entity_id
_entity_poly.type
_entity_poly.pdbx_seq_one_letter_code
_entity_poly.pdbx_strand_id
1 'polypeptide(L)'
;MTVWVGVDIGNATTEVVLCRAGAELDVLGSARTPTRGGKGSRRAVDGAARLARRLADSHGLVIDRAAFAPTPPVHSAVERVKLETRRTGRLTIATRSAATTAGDAVGVGAPVPVDQLAHVARERPVVVCATADWGYRDVASAVNAAVTDGRNIVAVLTANDEAVLVSNRLNTALPVIDDVDVRPILAATLVAVEVRRGVAPLQRLTDPFWLADAFGLHDGERVDARIVADQLFDSACAAVVLESPEPASPMPDHGVLEPAVETGQRSSVAHVVHLADIAAQANSRRGSVTVDSLVMATMGDDDTPPADVEDLGAALGVTVTRIDSEAAAARGGALTTPGVSDDVVVVDVGGGTVDVVTEGSRVVLPGAGQMLTTATAAALDISRSAAEYAKRAEAVTAVTVQLVEDEHGRRHFLDKPLNGRCTGWLLTSAPSGLLPFTSQMSGTEWRSWRLAAKRMIIGGNVMRGIEQVRPDATEVLLVGGGASDDELVRAVSEQLGHHVSVGRGNVAGRLGHRFAVAYGLVVAAVAG
;
A
#
# COMPACT_ATOMS: atom_id res chain seq x y z
N MET A 1 19.46 -45.56 -13.34
CA MET A 1 18.52 -44.63 -12.69
C MET A 1 18.55 -43.34 -13.48
N THR A 2 17.40 -42.84 -13.89
CA THR A 2 17.29 -41.70 -14.81
C THR A 2 17.21 -40.39 -14.01
N VAL A 3 18.04 -39.41 -14.34
CA VAL A 3 18.01 -38.06 -13.78
C VAL A 3 17.10 -37.19 -14.64
N TRP A 4 16.04 -36.69 -14.02
CA TRP A 4 15.08 -35.78 -14.61
C TRP A 4 15.35 -34.34 -14.18
N VAL A 5 15.05 -33.39 -15.05
CA VAL A 5 14.85 -31.98 -14.69
C VAL A 5 13.42 -31.53 -14.97
N GLY A 6 12.75 -31.02 -13.96
CA GLY A 6 11.51 -30.28 -14.13
C GLY A 6 11.82 -28.81 -14.33
N VAL A 7 11.22 -28.20 -15.35
CA VAL A 7 11.47 -26.79 -15.69
C VAL A 7 10.17 -26.01 -15.62
N ASP A 8 10.09 -25.05 -14.70
CA ASP A 8 8.99 -24.09 -14.60
C ASP A 8 9.49 -22.70 -15.01
N ILE A 9 8.84 -22.11 -16.01
CA ILE A 9 9.11 -20.74 -16.47
C ILE A 9 7.90 -19.88 -16.10
N GLY A 10 7.90 -19.35 -14.88
CA GLY A 10 6.91 -18.39 -14.43
C GLY A 10 7.17 -16.98 -14.96
N ASN A 11 6.18 -16.09 -14.78
CA ASN A 11 6.24 -14.69 -15.23
C ASN A 11 7.43 -13.92 -14.61
N ALA A 12 7.67 -14.11 -13.31
CA ALA A 12 8.73 -13.42 -12.57
C ALA A 12 9.96 -14.30 -12.31
N THR A 13 9.76 -15.59 -12.10
CA THR A 13 10.80 -16.53 -11.68
C THR A 13 10.78 -17.78 -12.54
N THR A 14 11.97 -18.23 -12.93
CA THR A 14 12.21 -19.54 -13.52
C THR A 14 12.73 -20.46 -12.43
N GLU A 15 12.11 -21.60 -12.24
CA GLU A 15 12.38 -22.58 -11.19
C GLU A 15 12.71 -23.94 -11.83
N VAL A 16 13.75 -24.62 -11.33
CA VAL A 16 14.13 -25.96 -11.80
C VAL A 16 14.34 -26.90 -10.63
N VAL A 17 13.98 -28.17 -10.83
CA VAL A 17 14.20 -29.24 -9.85
C VAL A 17 14.83 -30.44 -10.55
N LEU A 18 15.95 -30.93 -10.02
CA LEU A 18 16.54 -32.19 -10.43
C LEU A 18 15.98 -33.31 -9.57
N CYS A 19 15.58 -34.41 -10.19
CA CYS A 19 15.11 -35.61 -9.50
C CYS A 19 15.77 -36.87 -10.06
N ARG A 20 15.91 -37.90 -9.23
CA ARG A 20 16.28 -39.26 -9.64
C ARG A 20 15.03 -40.12 -9.63
N ALA A 21 14.67 -40.68 -10.79
CA ALA A 21 13.60 -41.65 -10.88
C ALA A 21 14.10 -43.05 -10.47
N GLY A 22 13.50 -43.60 -9.41
CA GLY A 22 13.71 -44.94 -8.87
C GLY A 22 12.39 -45.57 -8.42
N ALA A 23 12.38 -46.29 -7.29
CA ALA A 23 11.14 -46.76 -6.66
C ALA A 23 10.29 -45.60 -6.13
N GLU A 24 10.96 -44.53 -5.68
CA GLU A 24 10.39 -43.24 -5.35
C GLU A 24 11.14 -42.15 -6.11
N LEU A 25 10.56 -40.96 -6.23
CA LEU A 25 11.18 -39.82 -6.87
C LEU A 25 12.02 -39.02 -5.86
N ASP A 26 13.34 -39.13 -5.96
CA ASP A 26 14.27 -38.46 -5.04
C ASP A 26 14.74 -37.11 -5.62
N VAL A 27 14.49 -35.99 -4.92
CA VAL A 27 15.00 -34.67 -5.32
C VAL A 27 16.52 -34.57 -5.10
N LEU A 28 17.26 -34.13 -6.11
CA LEU A 28 18.72 -34.03 -6.06
C LEU A 28 19.19 -32.60 -5.80
N GLY A 29 18.40 -31.63 -6.26
CA GLY A 29 18.68 -30.21 -6.09
C GLY A 29 17.59 -29.35 -6.71
N SER A 30 17.54 -28.09 -6.33
CA SER A 30 16.63 -27.10 -6.92
C SER A 30 17.33 -25.75 -7.06
N ALA A 31 16.91 -24.97 -8.06
CA ALA A 31 17.46 -23.64 -8.28
C ALA A 31 16.41 -22.72 -8.89
N ARG A 32 16.55 -21.41 -8.66
CA ARG A 32 15.68 -20.39 -9.25
C ARG A 32 16.45 -19.16 -9.68
N THR A 33 15.91 -18.43 -10.65
CA THR A 33 16.43 -17.14 -11.13
C THR A 33 15.27 -16.26 -11.59
N PRO A 34 15.39 -14.91 -11.59
CA PRO A 34 14.44 -14.06 -12.29
C PRO A 34 14.32 -14.46 -13.76
N THR A 35 13.08 -14.55 -14.26
CA THR A 35 12.79 -14.86 -15.67
C THR A 35 13.29 -13.72 -16.55
N ARG A 36 14.07 -14.03 -17.59
CA ARG A 36 14.63 -13.03 -18.53
C ARG A 36 14.03 -13.25 -19.92
N GLY A 37 13.54 -12.16 -20.52
CA GLY A 37 12.92 -12.21 -21.85
C GLY A 37 11.40 -12.44 -21.86
N GLY A 38 10.78 -12.63 -20.69
CA GLY A 38 9.35 -12.90 -20.56
C GLY A 38 9.01 -14.39 -20.67
N LYS A 39 7.97 -14.82 -19.95
CA LYS A 39 7.42 -16.18 -20.01
C LYS A 39 7.01 -16.50 -21.46
N GLY A 40 7.26 -17.74 -21.90
CA GLY A 40 7.02 -18.18 -23.27
C GLY A 40 8.08 -17.74 -24.30
N SER A 41 9.08 -16.92 -23.96
CA SER A 41 10.12 -16.53 -24.92
C SER A 41 11.25 -17.57 -25.05
N ARG A 42 11.88 -17.67 -26.23
CA ARG A 42 13.12 -18.47 -26.43
C ARG A 42 14.23 -18.07 -25.45
N ARG A 43 14.36 -16.78 -25.15
CA ARG A 43 15.35 -16.27 -24.20
C ARG A 43 15.12 -16.79 -22.78
N ALA A 44 13.86 -16.97 -22.37
CA ALA A 44 13.52 -17.57 -21.08
C ALA A 44 13.86 -19.07 -21.06
N VAL A 45 13.55 -19.79 -22.14
CA VAL A 45 13.94 -21.20 -22.32
C VAL A 45 15.46 -21.39 -22.22
N ASP A 46 16.25 -20.55 -22.91
CA ASP A 46 17.71 -20.59 -22.81
C ASP A 46 18.20 -20.29 -21.39
N GLY A 47 17.50 -19.38 -20.68
CA GLY A 47 17.75 -19.06 -19.28
C GLY A 47 17.52 -20.26 -18.37
N ALA A 48 16.41 -20.97 -18.56
CA ALA A 48 16.05 -22.17 -17.83
C ALA A 48 17.04 -23.31 -18.09
N ALA A 49 17.43 -23.54 -19.35
CA ALA A 49 18.41 -24.54 -19.71
C ALA A 49 19.78 -24.28 -19.06
N ARG A 50 20.25 -23.02 -19.06
CA ARG A 50 21.48 -22.62 -18.35
C ARG A 50 21.37 -22.80 -16.84
N LEU A 51 20.21 -22.56 -16.25
CA LEU A 51 19.97 -22.78 -14.82
C LEU A 51 20.05 -24.28 -14.48
N ALA A 52 19.35 -25.11 -15.25
CA ALA A 52 19.35 -26.56 -15.10
C ALA A 52 20.74 -27.18 -15.23
N ARG A 53 21.51 -26.81 -16.26
CA ARG A 53 22.89 -27.28 -16.45
C ARG A 53 23.80 -26.90 -15.29
N ARG A 54 23.79 -25.63 -14.88
CA ARG A 54 24.61 -25.18 -13.74
C ARG A 54 24.26 -25.92 -12.45
N LEU A 55 22.98 -26.20 -12.23
CA LEU A 55 22.54 -26.99 -11.09
C LEU A 55 23.08 -28.43 -11.21
N ALA A 56 22.92 -29.08 -12.35
CA ALA A 56 23.45 -30.44 -12.57
C ALA A 56 24.97 -30.51 -12.38
N ASP A 57 25.72 -29.56 -12.96
CA ASP A 57 27.18 -29.46 -12.84
C ASP A 57 27.60 -29.31 -11.37
N SER A 58 26.91 -28.47 -10.59
CA SER A 58 27.20 -28.26 -9.16
C SER A 58 27.00 -29.52 -8.30
N HIS A 59 26.20 -30.46 -8.79
CA HIS A 59 25.94 -31.75 -8.14
C HIS A 59 26.70 -32.92 -8.80
N GLY A 60 27.50 -32.67 -9.83
CA GLY A 60 28.21 -33.72 -10.59
C GLY A 60 27.27 -34.69 -11.30
N LEU A 61 26.11 -34.20 -11.75
CA LEU A 61 25.06 -34.99 -12.39
C LEU A 61 24.96 -34.70 -13.89
N VAL A 62 24.49 -35.68 -14.65
CA VAL A 62 24.09 -35.51 -16.05
C VAL A 62 22.56 -35.57 -16.10
N ILE A 63 21.94 -34.64 -16.82
CA ILE A 63 20.48 -34.65 -17.04
C ILE A 63 20.20 -35.64 -18.17
N ASP A 64 19.35 -36.63 -17.91
CA ASP A 64 18.96 -37.63 -18.92
C ASP A 64 17.67 -37.23 -19.65
N ARG A 65 16.71 -36.66 -18.90
CA ARG A 65 15.39 -36.25 -19.41
C ARG A 65 14.93 -34.95 -18.77
N ALA A 66 14.01 -34.25 -19.44
CA ALA A 66 13.37 -33.05 -18.94
C ALA A 66 11.85 -33.15 -19.00
N ALA A 67 11.15 -32.42 -18.15
CA ALA A 67 9.69 -32.27 -18.19
C ALA A 67 9.34 -30.78 -18.23
N PHE A 68 8.41 -30.41 -19.13
CA PHE A 68 8.06 -29.02 -19.39
C PHE A 68 6.59 -28.88 -19.82
N ALA A 69 5.93 -27.85 -19.31
CA ALA A 69 4.62 -27.41 -19.78
C ALA A 69 4.77 -26.04 -20.47
N PRO A 70 4.67 -25.97 -21.81
CA PRO A 70 4.66 -24.71 -22.53
C PRO A 70 3.38 -23.94 -22.19
N THR A 71 3.50 -22.76 -21.58
CA THR A 71 2.36 -21.91 -21.27
C THR A 71 2.57 -20.47 -21.70
N PRO A 72 1.53 -19.81 -22.26
CA PRO A 72 1.62 -18.42 -22.64
C PRO A 72 1.82 -17.54 -21.39
N PRO A 73 2.42 -16.34 -21.55
CA PRO A 73 2.48 -15.38 -20.47
C PRO A 73 1.07 -14.90 -20.10
N VAL A 74 0.83 -14.73 -18.80
CA VAL A 74 -0.36 -14.02 -18.30
C VAL A 74 0.08 -12.61 -17.97
N HIS A 75 -0.47 -11.61 -18.66
CA HIS A 75 -0.17 -10.20 -18.39
C HIS A 75 -1.16 -9.66 -17.38
N SER A 76 -0.65 -9.20 -16.23
CA SER A 76 -1.43 -8.41 -15.29
C SER A 76 -0.95 -6.96 -15.31
N ALA A 77 -1.86 -6.02 -15.50
CA ALA A 77 -1.57 -4.60 -15.29
C ALA A 77 -2.06 -4.18 -13.91
N VAL A 78 -1.38 -3.21 -13.29
CA VAL A 78 -1.82 -2.59 -12.04
C VAL A 78 -1.78 -1.09 -12.22
N GLU A 79 -2.91 -0.45 -11.98
CA GLU A 79 -3.08 0.99 -12.14
C GLU A 79 -3.55 1.62 -10.82
N ARG A 80 -3.12 2.87 -10.60
CA ARG A 80 -3.64 3.75 -9.56
C ARG A 80 -4.60 4.70 -10.25
N VAL A 81 -5.84 4.78 -9.76
CA VAL A 81 -6.82 5.77 -10.22
C VAL A 81 -7.04 6.77 -9.09
N LYS A 82 -6.77 8.04 -9.37
CA LYS A 82 -7.10 9.13 -8.45
C LYS A 82 -8.61 9.40 -8.55
N LEU A 83 -9.29 9.38 -7.42
CA LEU A 83 -10.70 9.68 -7.32
C LEU A 83 -10.90 11.18 -7.22
N GLU A 84 -12.06 11.65 -7.67
CA GLU A 84 -12.45 13.04 -7.42
C GLU A 84 -12.52 13.29 -5.92
N THR A 85 -11.86 14.34 -5.45
CA THR A 85 -11.94 14.77 -4.06
C THR A 85 -13.38 15.13 -3.75
N ARG A 86 -13.92 14.59 -2.64
CA ARG A 86 -15.27 14.96 -2.20
C ARG A 86 -15.37 16.47 -2.09
N ARG A 87 -16.38 17.05 -2.73
CA ARG A 87 -16.62 18.49 -2.67
C ARG A 87 -16.89 18.90 -1.23
N THR A 88 -16.32 20.04 -0.87
CA THR A 88 -16.55 20.74 0.40
C THR A 88 -17.20 22.11 0.14
N GLY A 89 -17.92 22.21 -0.99
CA GLY A 89 -18.56 23.43 -1.45
C GLY A 89 -17.58 24.59 -1.51
N ARG A 90 -17.80 25.55 -0.61
CA ARG A 90 -17.06 26.81 -0.43
C ARG A 90 -16.06 26.79 0.72
N LEU A 91 -15.99 25.67 1.44
CA LEU A 91 -15.04 25.44 2.52
C LEU A 91 -13.79 24.78 1.96
N THR A 92 -12.64 25.25 2.41
CA THR A 92 -11.34 24.64 2.10
C THR A 92 -10.53 24.49 3.38
N ILE A 93 -9.91 23.33 3.57
CA ILE A 93 -8.95 23.12 4.68
C ILE A 93 -7.61 23.69 4.22
N ALA A 94 -7.24 24.87 4.73
CA ALA A 94 -5.96 25.49 4.40
C ALA A 94 -4.79 24.78 5.09
N THR A 95 -5.00 24.29 6.32
CA THR A 95 -4.08 23.38 6.99
C THR A 95 -4.82 22.57 8.05
N ARG A 96 -4.28 21.38 8.36
CA ARG A 96 -4.76 20.46 9.40
C ARG A 96 -3.63 19.88 10.26
N SER A 97 -2.41 20.35 10.02
CA SER A 97 -1.20 19.93 10.73
C SER A 97 -0.13 20.98 10.54
N ALA A 98 0.52 21.38 11.62
CA ALA A 98 1.73 22.18 11.60
C ALA A 98 2.75 21.57 12.56
N ALA A 99 4.04 21.70 12.22
CA ALA A 99 5.12 21.12 13.02
C ALA A 99 5.20 21.76 14.41
N THR A 100 4.96 23.08 14.50
CA THR A 100 4.78 23.77 15.77
C THR A 100 3.49 24.58 15.77
N THR A 101 2.80 24.59 16.90
CA THR A 101 1.61 25.44 17.08
C THR A 101 1.63 26.01 18.49
N ALA A 102 0.90 27.10 18.68
CA ALA A 102 0.82 27.74 19.98
C ALA A 102 -0.58 28.30 20.29
N GLY A 103 -0.88 28.40 21.57
CA GLY A 103 -2.23 28.74 22.06
C GLY A 103 -3.11 27.50 22.25
N ASP A 104 -4.27 27.67 22.90
CA ASP A 104 -5.28 26.63 23.14
C ASP A 104 -6.66 27.30 23.04
N ALA A 105 -7.12 27.52 21.81
CA ALA A 105 -8.28 28.35 21.52
C ALA A 105 -8.80 28.14 20.11
N VAL A 106 -9.99 28.68 19.86
CA VAL A 106 -10.59 28.82 18.54
C VAL A 106 -10.83 30.30 18.25
N GLY A 107 -10.63 30.72 16.99
CA GLY A 107 -10.89 32.07 16.53
C GLY A 107 -11.47 32.06 15.11
N VAL A 108 -12.52 32.85 14.88
CA VAL A 108 -13.15 33.02 13.56
C VAL A 108 -13.14 34.49 13.19
N GLY A 109 -12.59 34.83 12.04
CA GLY A 109 -12.46 36.22 11.62
C GLY A 109 -12.06 36.38 10.17
N ALA A 110 -12.10 37.62 9.69
CA ALA A 110 -11.63 37.94 8.36
C ALA A 110 -10.09 37.89 8.30
N PRO A 111 -9.49 37.33 7.24
CA PRO A 111 -8.04 37.31 7.08
C PRO A 111 -7.53 38.71 6.76
N VAL A 112 -6.49 39.17 7.47
CA VAL A 112 -5.91 40.51 7.30
C VAL A 112 -4.39 40.43 7.33
N PRO A 113 -3.68 41.05 6.36
CA PRO A 113 -2.22 41.07 6.38
C PRO A 113 -1.70 42.00 7.49
N VAL A 114 -0.51 41.71 8.00
CA VAL A 114 0.06 42.38 9.18
C VAL A 114 0.14 43.91 9.03
N ASP A 115 0.46 44.40 7.83
CA ASP A 115 0.55 45.84 7.51
C ASP A 115 -0.80 46.57 7.48
N GLN A 116 -1.91 45.84 7.35
CA GLN A 116 -3.26 46.42 7.31
C GLN A 116 -3.97 46.40 8.66
N LEU A 117 -3.39 45.77 9.70
CA LEU A 117 -4.00 45.69 11.03
C LEU A 117 -4.38 47.07 11.58
N ALA A 118 -3.61 48.10 11.27
CA ALA A 118 -3.87 49.48 11.69
C ALA A 118 -5.25 50.02 11.25
N HIS A 119 -5.75 49.54 10.11
CA HIS A 119 -6.91 50.07 9.41
C HIS A 119 -8.18 49.25 9.62
N VAL A 120 -8.10 48.17 10.40
CA VAL A 120 -9.24 47.30 10.71
C VAL A 120 -10.19 47.98 11.71
N ALA A 121 -11.50 47.84 11.47
CA ALA A 121 -12.53 48.28 12.39
C ALA A 121 -12.45 47.52 13.73
N ARG A 122 -12.56 48.23 14.85
CA ARG A 122 -12.29 47.72 16.21
C ARG A 122 -13.07 46.44 16.57
N GLU A 123 -14.36 46.41 16.26
CA GLU A 123 -15.26 45.30 16.63
C GLU A 123 -15.19 44.09 15.70
N ARG A 124 -14.59 44.23 14.50
CA ARG A 124 -14.55 43.15 13.51
C ARG A 124 -13.53 42.09 13.93
N PRO A 125 -13.92 40.83 14.16
CA PRO A 125 -12.97 39.75 14.42
C PRO A 125 -12.05 39.53 13.21
N VAL A 126 -10.74 39.48 13.44
CA VAL A 126 -9.76 39.25 12.37
C VAL A 126 -8.72 38.19 12.71
N VAL A 127 -8.33 37.44 11.68
CA VAL A 127 -7.23 36.49 11.69
C VAL A 127 -6.03 37.18 11.03
N VAL A 128 -4.93 37.32 11.77
CA VAL A 128 -3.72 37.96 11.23
C VAL A 128 -2.98 36.97 10.34
N CYS A 129 -2.62 37.39 9.13
CA CYS A 129 -1.89 36.59 8.16
C CYS A 129 -0.51 37.21 7.90
N ALA A 130 0.55 36.54 8.39
CA ALA A 130 1.93 36.97 8.22
C ALA A 130 2.60 36.20 7.07
N THR A 131 3.04 36.92 6.03
CA THR A 131 3.87 36.35 4.96
C THR A 131 5.28 36.09 5.46
N ALA A 132 6.09 35.38 4.66
CA ALA A 132 7.47 35.05 5.00
C ALA A 132 8.37 36.29 5.25
N ASP A 133 7.96 37.47 4.78
CA ASP A 133 8.69 38.74 4.96
C ASP A 133 8.60 39.28 6.39
N TRP A 134 7.66 38.79 7.20
CA TRP A 134 7.45 39.20 8.57
C TRP A 134 8.14 38.25 9.54
N GLY A 135 9.10 38.77 10.31
CA GLY A 135 9.72 38.00 11.41
C GLY A 135 8.81 37.98 12.65
N TYR A 136 8.95 36.94 13.47
CA TYR A 136 8.11 36.72 14.67
C TYR A 136 7.98 37.94 15.59
N ARG A 137 9.03 38.76 15.73
CA ARG A 137 9.05 39.92 16.63
C ARG A 137 8.12 41.01 16.10
N ASP A 138 8.17 41.25 14.80
CA ASP A 138 7.38 42.30 14.16
C ASP A 138 5.91 41.90 14.11
N VAL A 139 5.62 40.62 13.83
CA VAL A 139 4.27 40.05 13.94
C VAL A 139 3.72 40.24 15.34
N ALA A 140 4.44 39.79 16.39
CA ALA A 140 3.96 39.91 17.76
C ALA A 140 3.78 41.37 18.19
N SER A 141 4.69 42.26 17.79
CA SER A 141 4.58 43.70 18.08
C SER A 141 3.35 44.32 17.41
N ALA A 142 3.09 44.01 16.14
CA ALA A 142 1.94 44.52 15.40
C ALA A 142 0.62 44.00 16.00
N VAL A 143 0.56 42.72 16.37
CA VAL A 143 -0.61 42.12 17.04
C VAL A 143 -0.86 42.78 18.40
N ASN A 144 0.18 42.93 19.23
CA ASN A 144 0.04 43.56 20.55
C ASN A 144 -0.43 45.01 20.46
N ALA A 145 0.12 45.78 19.50
CA ALA A 145 -0.32 47.16 19.25
C ALA A 145 -1.79 47.19 18.82
N ALA A 146 -2.19 46.31 17.91
CA ALA A 146 -3.58 46.20 17.46
C ALA A 146 -4.56 45.86 18.59
N VAL A 147 -4.21 44.91 19.45
CA VAL A 147 -5.02 44.55 20.63
C VAL A 147 -5.10 45.72 21.61
N THR A 148 -3.98 46.42 21.86
CA THR A 148 -3.92 47.61 22.73
C THR A 148 -4.80 48.76 22.19
N ASP A 149 -4.84 48.92 20.86
CA ASP A 149 -5.72 49.87 20.18
C ASP A 149 -7.21 49.48 20.20
N GLY A 150 -7.54 48.32 20.77
CA GLY A 150 -8.91 47.80 20.93
C GLY A 150 -9.45 47.08 19.69
N ARG A 151 -8.57 46.54 18.83
CA ARG A 151 -8.98 45.71 17.69
C ARG A 151 -9.17 44.25 18.11
N ASN A 152 -10.21 43.61 17.58
CA ASN A 152 -10.56 42.23 17.89
C ASN A 152 -9.73 41.22 17.09
N ILE A 153 -8.52 40.90 17.58
CA ILE A 153 -7.67 39.85 17.00
C ILE A 153 -8.03 38.49 17.61
N VAL A 154 -8.38 37.51 16.77
CA VAL A 154 -8.85 36.20 17.25
C VAL A 154 -7.90 35.04 16.94
N ALA A 155 -6.99 35.19 15.98
CA ALA A 155 -5.99 34.17 15.64
C ALA A 155 -4.83 34.77 14.84
N VAL A 156 -3.72 34.03 14.74
CA VAL A 156 -2.57 34.37 13.91
C VAL A 156 -2.15 33.17 13.05
N LEU A 157 -1.94 33.40 11.76
CA LEU A 157 -1.37 32.47 10.80
C LEU A 157 -0.06 33.05 10.28
N THR A 158 1.01 32.26 10.26
CA THR A 158 2.32 32.68 9.76
C THR A 158 2.87 31.69 8.74
N ALA A 159 3.52 32.20 7.69
CA ALA A 159 4.22 31.37 6.72
C ALA A 159 5.56 30.83 7.28
N ASN A 160 6.21 31.57 8.18
CA ASN A 160 7.45 31.14 8.82
C ASN A 160 7.14 30.20 10.01
N ASP A 161 7.93 29.14 10.18
CA ASP A 161 7.93 28.18 11.32
C ASP A 161 8.33 28.86 12.65
N GLU A 162 7.46 29.75 13.13
CA GLU A 162 7.72 30.66 14.23
C GLU A 162 6.52 30.81 15.19
N ALA A 163 5.51 29.91 15.16
CA ALA A 163 4.29 30.06 15.94
C ALA A 163 4.56 30.22 17.45
N VAL A 164 5.46 29.41 17.99
CA VAL A 164 5.86 29.46 19.41
C VAL A 164 6.57 30.77 19.75
N LEU A 165 7.42 31.28 18.85
CA LEU A 165 8.17 32.52 19.05
C LEU A 165 7.26 33.76 19.06
N VAL A 166 6.26 33.76 18.18
CA VAL A 166 5.19 34.77 18.14
C VAL A 166 4.38 34.69 19.43
N SER A 167 3.82 33.52 19.76
CA SER A 167 2.91 33.33 20.89
C SER A 167 3.54 33.70 22.24
N ASN A 168 4.80 33.35 22.47
CA ASN A 168 5.54 33.72 23.70
C ASN A 168 5.72 35.23 23.90
N ARG A 169 5.39 36.05 22.89
CA ARG A 169 5.51 37.51 22.91
C ARG A 169 4.18 38.22 22.77
N LEU A 170 3.08 37.49 22.65
CA LEU A 170 1.74 38.07 22.66
C LEU A 170 1.33 38.39 24.10
N ASN A 171 0.71 39.55 24.30
CA ASN A 171 0.15 39.96 25.59
C ASN A 171 -1.18 39.25 25.89
N THR A 172 -1.83 38.72 24.86
CA THR A 172 -3.09 37.97 24.94
C THR A 172 -2.87 36.59 24.32
N ALA A 173 -3.39 35.54 24.96
CA ALA A 173 -3.33 34.19 24.43
C ALA A 173 -4.21 34.08 23.17
N LEU A 174 -3.59 33.71 22.04
CA LEU A 174 -4.25 33.50 20.76
C LEU A 174 -3.83 32.15 20.16
N PRO A 175 -4.68 31.49 19.36
CA PRO A 175 -4.26 30.37 18.54
C PRO A 175 -3.34 30.88 17.42
N VAL A 176 -2.17 30.25 17.30
CA VAL A 176 -1.14 30.57 16.32
C VAL A 176 -0.74 29.30 15.59
N ILE A 177 -0.87 29.30 14.26
CA ILE A 177 -0.42 28.21 13.37
C ILE A 177 0.65 28.75 12.44
N ASP A 178 1.74 27.99 12.29
CA ASP A 178 2.82 28.28 11.34
C ASP A 178 2.88 27.33 10.16
N ASP A 179 3.85 27.55 9.26
CA ASP A 179 4.06 26.79 8.02
C ASP A 179 2.81 26.76 7.13
N VAL A 180 2.06 27.87 7.14
CA VAL A 180 0.83 28.02 6.35
C VAL A 180 1.09 28.96 5.17
N ASP A 181 0.71 28.54 3.95
CA ASP A 181 0.65 29.48 2.83
C ASP A 181 -0.52 30.46 3.05
N VAL A 182 -0.19 31.64 3.60
CA VAL A 182 -1.17 32.66 3.94
C VAL A 182 -1.69 33.43 2.72
N ARG A 183 -1.03 33.35 1.55
CA ARG A 183 -1.40 34.18 0.39
C ARG A 183 -2.78 33.83 -0.18
N PRO A 184 -3.13 32.54 -0.41
CA PRO A 184 -4.49 32.17 -0.80
C PRO A 184 -5.52 32.50 0.28
N ILE A 185 -5.14 32.41 1.55
CA ILE A 185 -6.03 32.66 2.70
C ILE A 185 -6.47 34.13 2.73
N LEU A 186 -5.59 35.07 2.38
CA LEU A 186 -5.92 36.49 2.32
C LEU A 186 -7.04 36.85 1.34
N ALA A 187 -7.33 35.98 0.36
CA ALA A 187 -8.44 36.17 -0.57
C ALA A 187 -9.78 35.62 -0.02
N ALA A 188 -9.76 34.87 1.08
CA ALA A 188 -10.95 34.26 1.66
C ALA A 188 -11.86 35.28 2.34
N THR A 189 -13.14 34.96 2.41
CA THR A 189 -14.16 35.78 3.10
C THR A 189 -14.01 35.68 4.62
N LEU A 190 -13.80 34.46 5.12
CA LEU A 190 -13.70 34.17 6.54
C LEU A 190 -12.74 33.00 6.78
N VAL A 191 -12.08 32.99 7.94
CA VAL A 191 -11.19 31.92 8.37
C VAL A 191 -11.53 31.52 9.79
N ALA A 192 -11.65 30.22 10.03
CA ALA A 192 -11.74 29.63 11.35
C ALA A 192 -10.43 28.89 11.67
N VAL A 193 -9.80 29.26 12.79
CA VAL A 193 -8.54 28.70 13.26
C VAL A 193 -8.77 28.08 14.63
N GLU A 194 -8.38 26.83 14.82
CA GLU A 194 -8.40 26.18 16.13
C GLU A 194 -7.03 25.53 16.38
N VAL A 195 -6.52 25.72 17.59
CA VAL A 195 -5.29 25.08 18.09
C VAL A 195 -5.61 24.53 19.47
N ARG A 196 -5.29 23.26 19.71
CA ARG A 196 -5.41 22.61 21.02
C ARG A 196 -4.04 22.25 21.57
N ARG A 197 -3.77 22.59 22.84
CA ARG A 197 -2.51 22.18 23.51
C ARG A 197 -2.56 20.73 23.96
N GLY A 198 -1.41 20.06 23.92
CA GLY A 198 -1.22 18.73 24.49
C GLY A 198 -1.80 17.61 23.61
N VAL A 199 -2.47 16.65 24.23
CA VAL A 199 -3.01 15.42 23.59
C VAL A 199 -4.50 15.55 23.21
N ALA A 200 -5.09 16.74 23.29
CA ALA A 200 -6.50 16.95 22.98
C ALA A 200 -6.70 17.18 21.47
N PRO A 201 -7.63 16.44 20.82
CA PRO A 201 -8.00 16.72 19.43
C PRO A 201 -8.83 18.01 19.33
N LEU A 202 -8.99 18.51 18.11
CA LEU A 202 -9.94 19.57 17.78
C LEU A 202 -11.34 19.26 18.32
N GLN A 203 -12.08 20.31 18.69
CA GLN A 203 -13.46 20.18 19.19
C GLN A 203 -14.46 20.99 18.39
N ARG A 204 -14.05 22.15 17.84
CA ARG A 204 -14.96 23.06 17.13
C ARG A 204 -14.94 22.80 15.63
N LEU A 205 -13.75 22.72 15.04
CA LEU A 205 -13.59 22.44 13.60
C LEU A 205 -13.97 20.99 13.22
N THR A 206 -14.15 20.12 14.20
CA THR A 206 -14.69 18.75 14.02
C THR A 206 -16.19 18.65 14.30
N ASP A 207 -16.84 19.76 14.66
CA ASP A 207 -18.29 19.82 14.85
C ASP A 207 -18.95 20.45 13.61
N PRO A 208 -19.69 19.67 12.80
CA PRO A 208 -20.32 20.19 11.59
C PRO A 208 -21.39 21.25 11.86
N PHE A 209 -22.03 21.24 13.04
CA PHE A 209 -23.00 22.28 13.40
C PHE A 209 -22.29 23.58 13.75
N TRP A 210 -21.15 23.49 14.44
CA TRP A 210 -20.32 24.66 14.72
C TRP A 210 -19.76 25.25 13.44
N LEU A 211 -19.27 24.43 12.49
CA LEU A 211 -18.82 24.91 11.18
C LEU A 211 -19.95 25.61 10.41
N ALA A 212 -21.15 25.04 10.42
CA ALA A 212 -22.30 25.65 9.75
C ALA A 212 -22.67 27.01 10.35
N ASP A 213 -22.66 27.14 11.68
CA ASP A 213 -22.92 28.41 12.37
C ASP A 213 -21.81 29.44 12.11
N ALA A 214 -20.55 29.03 12.31
CA ALA A 214 -19.38 29.90 12.17
C ALA A 214 -19.21 30.48 10.76
N PHE A 215 -19.55 29.71 9.72
CA PHE A 215 -19.45 30.14 8.32
C PHE A 215 -20.79 30.58 7.71
N GLY A 216 -21.89 30.53 8.47
CA GLY A 216 -23.22 30.91 7.97
C GLY A 216 -23.71 30.04 6.81
N LEU A 217 -23.44 28.74 6.86
CA LEU A 217 -23.77 27.79 5.79
C LEU A 217 -25.27 27.49 5.76
N HIS A 218 -25.81 27.33 4.55
CA HIS A 218 -27.23 26.99 4.37
C HIS A 218 -27.48 25.48 4.49
N ASP A 219 -28.74 25.06 4.54
CA ASP A 219 -29.11 23.64 4.73
C ASP A 219 -28.50 22.69 3.69
N GLY A 220 -28.39 23.14 2.42
CA GLY A 220 -27.71 22.39 1.36
C GLY A 220 -26.19 22.22 1.49
N GLU A 221 -25.52 22.97 2.37
CA GLU A 221 -24.06 22.96 2.58
C GLU A 221 -23.66 22.18 3.85
N ARG A 222 -24.65 21.61 4.58
CA ARG A 222 -24.38 20.83 5.80
C ARG A 222 -23.54 19.58 5.53
N VAL A 223 -23.63 19.02 4.32
CA VAL A 223 -22.81 17.88 3.89
C VAL A 223 -21.33 18.29 3.76
N ASP A 224 -21.06 19.48 3.22
CA ASP A 224 -19.71 20.01 3.10
C ASP A 224 -19.04 20.19 4.47
N ALA A 225 -19.77 20.77 5.43
CA ALA A 225 -19.31 20.90 6.82
C ALA A 225 -19.01 19.53 7.45
N ARG A 226 -19.84 18.52 7.20
CA ARG A 226 -19.61 17.15 7.69
C ARG A 226 -18.34 16.54 7.08
N ILE A 227 -18.09 16.75 5.79
CA ILE A 227 -16.90 16.23 5.11
C ILE A 227 -15.63 16.90 5.69
N VAL A 228 -15.65 18.22 5.88
CA VAL A 228 -14.54 18.95 6.51
C VAL A 228 -14.28 18.45 7.93
N ALA A 229 -15.34 18.31 8.74
CA ALA A 229 -15.23 17.81 10.11
C ALA A 229 -14.61 16.40 10.19
N ASP A 230 -15.03 15.47 9.32
CA ASP A 230 -14.47 14.10 9.28
C ASP A 230 -12.99 14.08 8.83
N GLN A 231 -12.59 14.98 7.94
CA GLN A 231 -11.19 15.11 7.52
C GLN A 231 -10.28 15.66 8.62
N LEU A 232 -10.84 16.40 9.59
CA LEU A 232 -10.13 17.02 10.69
C LEU A 232 -10.15 16.19 11.99
N PHE A 233 -10.81 15.03 12.02
CA PHE A 233 -11.10 14.26 13.24
C PHE A 233 -9.89 14.00 14.15
N ASP A 234 -8.74 13.62 13.57
CA ASP A 234 -7.50 13.32 14.32
C ASP A 234 -6.53 14.51 14.41
N SER A 235 -6.96 15.70 14.00
CA SER A 235 -6.10 16.90 13.99
C SER A 235 -6.08 17.55 15.38
N ALA A 236 -4.97 18.18 15.73
CA ALA A 236 -4.83 19.00 16.94
C ALA A 236 -4.86 20.51 16.64
N CYS A 237 -4.67 20.87 15.36
CA CYS A 237 -4.77 22.22 14.87
C CYS A 237 -5.34 22.22 13.45
N ALA A 238 -6.10 23.24 13.08
CA ALA A 238 -6.50 23.43 11.69
C ALA A 238 -6.88 24.89 11.41
N ALA A 239 -6.79 25.26 10.13
CA ALA A 239 -7.39 26.46 9.59
C ALA A 239 -8.32 26.08 8.44
N VAL A 240 -9.60 26.42 8.57
CA VAL A 240 -10.62 26.23 7.55
C VAL A 240 -10.99 27.61 6.99
N VAL A 241 -11.04 27.73 5.67
CA VAL A 241 -11.36 28.98 4.98
C VAL A 241 -12.70 28.87 4.27
N LEU A 242 -13.42 29.98 4.25
CA LEU A 242 -14.59 30.20 3.43
C LEU A 242 -14.19 31.09 2.25
N GLU A 243 -14.16 30.52 1.05
CA GLU A 243 -13.58 31.19 -0.12
C GLU A 243 -14.43 32.38 -0.60
N SER A 244 -15.76 32.25 -0.59
CA SER A 244 -16.70 33.25 -1.11
C SER A 244 -17.82 33.50 -0.09
N PRO A 245 -18.59 34.60 -0.19
CA PRO A 245 -19.83 34.82 0.55
C PRO A 245 -21.09 34.28 -0.16
N GLU A 246 -21.07 34.09 -1.48
CA GLU A 246 -22.21 33.53 -2.25
C GLU A 246 -22.17 32.01 -2.51
N PRO A 247 -23.19 31.24 -2.10
CA PRO A 247 -23.18 29.77 -2.20
C PRO A 247 -22.89 29.31 -3.62
N ALA A 248 -22.08 28.25 -3.75
CA ALA A 248 -21.78 27.69 -5.07
C ALA A 248 -23.08 27.20 -5.71
N SER A 249 -23.27 27.43 -7.02
CA SER A 249 -24.45 26.92 -7.71
C SER A 249 -24.56 25.41 -7.49
N PRO A 250 -25.73 24.89 -7.07
CA PRO A 250 -25.90 23.46 -6.84
C PRO A 250 -25.73 22.73 -8.17
N MET A 251 -24.55 22.13 -8.35
CA MET A 251 -24.32 21.12 -9.36
C MET A 251 -24.80 19.79 -8.79
N PRO A 252 -25.39 18.90 -9.60
CA PRO A 252 -25.80 17.58 -9.14
C PRO A 252 -24.64 16.89 -8.41
N ASP A 253 -24.95 16.34 -7.24
CA ASP A 253 -24.07 15.43 -6.52
C ASP A 253 -23.84 14.22 -7.43
N HIS A 254 -22.71 14.21 -8.14
CA HIS A 254 -22.18 12.99 -8.71
C HIS A 254 -21.62 12.19 -7.53
N GLY A 255 -22.51 11.71 -6.65
CA GLY A 255 -22.16 10.90 -5.50
C GLY A 255 -21.21 9.81 -5.98
N VAL A 256 -20.10 9.63 -5.24
CA VAL A 256 -18.93 8.77 -5.58
C VAL A 256 -19.13 8.12 -6.93
N LEU A 257 -18.70 8.80 -8.01
CA LEU A 257 -18.69 8.18 -9.33
C LEU A 257 -17.91 6.88 -9.16
N GLU A 258 -18.64 5.76 -9.11
CA GLU A 258 -18.03 4.48 -9.45
C GLU A 258 -17.38 4.75 -10.79
N PRO A 259 -16.07 4.52 -10.93
CA PRO A 259 -15.42 4.74 -12.21
C PRO A 259 -16.26 4.01 -13.22
N ALA A 260 -16.80 4.73 -14.21
CA ALA A 260 -17.38 4.09 -15.37
C ALA A 260 -16.21 3.33 -15.99
N VAL A 261 -16.09 2.05 -15.66
CA VAL A 261 -15.29 1.11 -16.44
C VAL A 261 -16.00 1.14 -17.77
N GLU A 262 -15.51 1.98 -18.69
CA GLU A 262 -15.92 1.93 -20.09
C GLU A 262 -15.70 0.48 -20.51
N THR A 263 -16.79 -0.27 -20.58
CA THR A 263 -16.82 -1.65 -21.06
C THR A 263 -16.72 -1.63 -22.58
N GLY A 264 -15.65 -1.01 -23.07
CA GLY A 264 -15.18 -1.06 -24.43
C GLY A 264 -14.18 -2.21 -24.58
N GLN A 265 -14.70 -3.35 -25.03
CA GLN A 265 -13.98 -4.50 -25.57
C GLN A 265 -13.27 -5.47 -24.59
N ARG A 266 -13.86 -6.67 -24.51
CA ARG A 266 -13.47 -7.91 -23.80
C ARG A 266 -13.51 -7.80 -22.27
N SER A 267 -14.33 -8.66 -21.66
CA SER A 267 -14.48 -8.86 -20.21
C SER A 267 -13.12 -9.11 -19.53
N SER A 268 -12.40 -8.06 -19.14
CA SER A 268 -11.22 -8.19 -18.29
C SER A 268 -11.68 -8.38 -16.85
N VAL A 269 -11.33 -9.52 -16.26
CA VAL A 269 -11.51 -9.71 -14.81
C VAL A 269 -10.69 -8.62 -14.12
N ALA A 270 -11.33 -7.83 -13.26
CA ALA A 270 -10.67 -6.78 -12.50
C ALA A 270 -10.69 -7.09 -11.00
N HIS A 271 -9.65 -6.66 -10.30
CA HIS A 271 -9.60 -6.60 -8.84
C HIS A 271 -9.36 -5.15 -8.41
N VAL A 272 -10.32 -4.56 -7.72
CA VAL A 272 -10.30 -3.15 -7.31
C VAL A 272 -10.28 -3.06 -5.79
N VAL A 273 -9.44 -2.19 -5.24
CA VAL A 273 -9.39 -1.89 -3.80
C VAL A 273 -9.23 -0.38 -3.61
N HIS A 274 -10.10 0.23 -2.81
CA HIS A 274 -9.99 1.64 -2.43
C HIS A 274 -9.02 1.80 -1.26
N LEU A 275 -8.13 2.80 -1.32
CA LEU A 275 -7.19 3.05 -0.22
C LEU A 275 -7.91 3.53 1.05
N ALA A 276 -9.06 4.19 0.91
CA ALA A 276 -9.92 4.57 2.02
C ALA A 276 -10.38 3.36 2.86
N ASP A 277 -10.69 2.23 2.22
CA ASP A 277 -11.15 1.03 2.90
C ASP A 277 -10.03 0.37 3.70
N ILE A 278 -8.81 0.35 3.14
CA ILE A 278 -7.61 -0.13 3.85
C ILE A 278 -7.35 0.76 5.06
N ALA A 279 -7.39 2.08 4.89
CA ALA A 279 -7.18 3.04 5.98
C ALA A 279 -8.24 2.89 7.08
N ALA A 280 -9.50 2.67 6.71
CA ALA A 280 -10.59 2.44 7.65
C ALA A 280 -10.41 1.12 8.42
N GLN A 281 -10.10 0.01 7.73
CA GLN A 281 -9.87 -1.27 8.38
C GLN A 281 -8.64 -1.26 9.30
N ALA A 282 -7.64 -0.44 8.97
CA ALA A 282 -6.44 -0.23 9.78
C ALA A 282 -6.63 0.76 10.94
N ASN A 283 -7.77 1.45 11.02
CA ASN A 283 -7.98 2.61 11.91
C ASN A 283 -6.85 3.65 11.78
N SER A 284 -6.47 3.98 10.54
CA SER A 284 -5.42 4.96 10.26
C SER A 284 -5.88 6.37 10.62
N ARG A 285 -4.97 7.15 11.20
CA ARG A 285 -5.25 8.56 11.49
C ARG A 285 -5.50 9.33 10.21
N ARG A 286 -6.41 10.31 10.26
CA ARG A 286 -6.70 11.18 9.11
C ARG A 286 -5.42 11.87 8.65
N GLY A 287 -4.98 11.54 7.43
CA GLY A 287 -3.79 12.13 6.80
C GLY A 287 -2.48 11.41 6.98
N SER A 288 -2.43 10.32 7.74
CA SER A 288 -1.21 9.50 7.78
C SER A 288 -0.99 8.72 6.49
N VAL A 289 -2.05 8.53 5.70
CA VAL A 289 -2.04 7.92 4.38
C VAL A 289 -2.98 8.64 3.42
N THR A 290 -2.67 8.52 2.13
CA THR A 290 -3.55 8.93 1.03
C THR A 290 -4.75 7.99 0.91
N VAL A 291 -5.96 8.55 0.79
CA VAL A 291 -7.23 7.80 0.72
C VAL A 291 -8.07 8.10 -0.52
N ASP A 292 -7.68 9.11 -1.31
CA ASP A 292 -8.40 9.61 -2.49
C ASP A 292 -8.06 8.82 -3.77
N SER A 293 -7.60 7.59 -3.63
CA SER A 293 -7.19 6.76 -4.76
C SER A 293 -7.72 5.33 -4.58
N LEU A 294 -7.94 4.66 -5.69
CA LEU A 294 -8.08 3.21 -5.74
C LEU A 294 -6.91 2.61 -6.51
N VAL A 295 -6.65 1.33 -6.25
CA VAL A 295 -5.77 0.51 -7.07
C VAL A 295 -6.60 -0.56 -7.76
N MET A 296 -6.29 -0.82 -9.02
CA MET A 296 -6.96 -1.83 -9.82
C MET A 296 -5.93 -2.72 -10.50
N ALA A 297 -6.14 -4.02 -10.44
CA ALA A 297 -5.41 -4.99 -11.25
C ALA A 297 -6.34 -5.58 -12.32
N THR A 298 -5.86 -5.64 -13.56
CA THR A 298 -6.56 -6.22 -14.70
C THR A 298 -5.72 -7.33 -15.32
N MET A 299 -6.38 -8.27 -15.99
CA MET A 299 -5.72 -9.35 -16.73
C MET A 299 -5.94 -9.16 -18.23
N GLY A 300 -4.88 -9.39 -19.01
CA GLY A 300 -4.94 -9.51 -20.45
C GLY A 300 -4.27 -10.81 -20.91
N ASP A 301 -4.75 -11.32 -22.04
CA ASP A 301 -4.17 -12.48 -22.71
C ASP A 301 -3.13 -12.03 -23.74
N ASP A 302 -2.09 -12.84 -23.94
CA ASP A 302 -1.15 -12.72 -25.05
C ASP A 302 -1.46 -13.80 -26.08
N ASP A 303 -1.71 -13.40 -27.33
CA ASP A 303 -1.96 -14.33 -28.44
C ASP A 303 -0.65 -14.94 -28.99
N THR A 304 0.51 -14.60 -28.42
CA THR A 304 1.80 -15.13 -28.86
C THR A 304 2.00 -16.57 -28.38
N PRO A 305 2.18 -17.56 -29.29
CA PRO A 305 2.44 -18.93 -28.89
C PRO A 305 3.76 -19.04 -28.12
N PRO A 306 3.80 -19.73 -26.96
CA PRO A 306 5.01 -19.89 -26.18
C PRO A 306 6.02 -20.78 -26.90
N ALA A 307 7.31 -20.60 -26.60
CA ALA A 307 8.37 -21.53 -26.93
C ALA A 307 8.05 -22.91 -26.38
N ASP A 308 8.30 -23.94 -27.19
CA ASP A 308 7.77 -25.28 -26.99
C ASP A 308 8.85 -26.25 -26.46
N VAL A 309 8.49 -27.51 -26.20
CA VAL A 309 9.38 -28.54 -25.68
C VAL A 309 10.58 -28.81 -26.60
N GLU A 310 10.44 -28.60 -27.91
CA GLU A 310 11.51 -28.73 -28.88
C GLU A 310 12.58 -27.65 -28.67
N ASP A 311 12.18 -26.43 -28.31
CA ASP A 311 13.12 -25.33 -28.02
C ASP A 311 13.90 -25.63 -26.74
N LEU A 312 13.24 -26.14 -25.70
CA LEU A 312 13.91 -26.55 -24.46
C LEU A 312 14.81 -27.77 -24.69
N GLY A 313 14.37 -28.72 -25.52
CA GLY A 313 15.13 -29.93 -25.85
C GLY A 313 16.41 -29.59 -26.61
N ALA A 314 16.33 -28.69 -27.59
CA ALA A 314 17.50 -28.15 -28.26
C ALA A 314 18.41 -27.38 -27.31
N ALA A 315 17.83 -26.56 -26.41
CA ALA A 315 18.59 -25.76 -25.47
C ALA A 315 19.28 -26.59 -24.38
N LEU A 316 18.73 -27.75 -23.97
CA LEU A 316 19.32 -28.67 -22.98
C LEU A 316 20.20 -29.75 -23.60
N GLY A 317 19.84 -30.24 -24.80
CA GLY A 317 20.46 -31.40 -25.44
C GLY A 317 19.88 -32.74 -24.97
N VAL A 318 18.65 -32.76 -24.45
CA VAL A 318 17.97 -33.95 -23.91
C VAL A 318 16.54 -34.04 -24.42
N THR A 319 15.93 -35.23 -24.33
CA THR A 319 14.50 -35.40 -24.62
C THR A 319 13.65 -34.71 -23.55
N VAL A 320 12.67 -33.92 -23.98
CA VAL A 320 11.72 -33.22 -23.10
C VAL A 320 10.34 -33.88 -23.23
N THR A 321 9.76 -34.28 -22.10
CA THR A 321 8.36 -34.72 -22.01
C THR A 321 7.46 -33.49 -21.90
N ARG A 322 6.49 -33.38 -22.82
CA ARG A 322 5.43 -32.36 -22.77
C ARG A 322 4.40 -32.73 -21.71
N ILE A 323 4.10 -31.79 -20.83
CA ILE A 323 2.99 -31.87 -19.88
C ILE A 323 1.95 -30.82 -20.28
N ASP A 324 0.69 -31.24 -20.40
CA ASP A 324 -0.36 -30.41 -21.00
C ASP A 324 -0.89 -29.32 -20.06
N SER A 325 -0.71 -29.46 -18.74
CA SER A 325 -1.27 -28.54 -17.75
C SER A 325 -0.26 -28.17 -16.66
N GLU A 326 0.20 -26.92 -16.71
CA GLU A 326 1.00 -26.29 -15.63
C GLU A 326 0.26 -26.30 -14.30
N ALA A 327 -1.07 -26.10 -14.32
CA ALA A 327 -1.88 -26.10 -13.11
C ALA A 327 -2.02 -27.50 -12.49
N ALA A 328 -2.18 -28.54 -13.32
CA ALA A 328 -2.17 -29.92 -12.84
C ALA A 328 -0.81 -30.28 -12.25
N ALA A 329 0.29 -29.83 -12.88
CA ALA A 329 1.63 -29.97 -12.33
C ALA A 329 1.79 -29.21 -10.99
N ALA A 330 1.32 -27.96 -10.92
CA ALA A 330 1.34 -27.18 -9.68
C ALA A 330 0.64 -27.93 -8.54
N ARG A 331 -0.57 -28.44 -8.78
CA ARG A 331 -1.33 -29.21 -7.79
C ARG A 331 -0.63 -30.53 -7.46
N GLY A 332 -0.17 -31.28 -8.46
CA GLY A 332 0.54 -32.55 -8.25
C GLY A 332 1.80 -32.39 -7.38
N GLY A 333 2.58 -31.33 -7.61
CA GLY A 333 3.70 -31.00 -6.74
C GLY A 333 3.27 -30.55 -5.35
N ALA A 334 2.24 -29.69 -5.26
CA ALA A 334 1.73 -29.19 -3.99
C ALA A 334 1.18 -30.30 -3.07
N LEU A 335 0.49 -31.29 -3.64
CA LEU A 335 -0.03 -32.47 -2.93
C LEU A 335 1.05 -33.37 -2.33
N THR A 336 2.31 -33.23 -2.76
CA THR A 336 3.43 -33.93 -2.11
C THR A 336 3.88 -33.27 -0.80
N THR A 337 3.18 -32.22 -0.36
CA THR A 337 3.35 -31.64 0.97
C THR A 337 2.87 -32.63 2.04
N PRO A 338 3.70 -32.99 3.03
CA PRO A 338 3.26 -33.91 4.07
C PRO A 338 2.05 -33.39 4.85
N GLY A 339 1.03 -34.23 5.00
CA GLY A 339 -0.15 -33.95 5.83
C GLY A 339 -1.29 -33.18 5.14
N VAL A 340 -1.21 -32.95 3.83
CA VAL A 340 -2.32 -32.34 3.07
C VAL A 340 -3.28 -33.41 2.58
N SER A 341 -4.58 -33.10 2.55
CA SER A 341 -5.58 -33.97 1.95
C SER A 341 -5.60 -33.84 0.42
N ASP A 342 -6.17 -34.84 -0.26
CA ASP A 342 -6.38 -34.78 -1.71
C ASP A 342 -7.36 -33.64 -2.07
N ASP A 343 -8.29 -33.28 -1.18
CA ASP A 343 -9.30 -32.23 -1.41
C ASP A 343 -8.78 -30.81 -1.12
N VAL A 344 -7.49 -30.63 -0.84
CA VAL A 344 -6.92 -29.31 -0.61
C VAL A 344 -7.03 -28.40 -1.84
N VAL A 345 -7.39 -27.13 -1.61
CA VAL A 345 -7.31 -26.10 -2.64
C VAL A 345 -5.89 -25.53 -2.66
N VAL A 346 -5.23 -25.63 -3.81
CA VAL A 346 -3.87 -25.08 -3.98
C VAL A 346 -3.97 -23.67 -4.50
N VAL A 347 -3.30 -22.74 -3.84
CA VAL A 347 -3.30 -21.32 -4.20
C VAL A 347 -1.86 -20.86 -4.43
N ASP A 348 -1.52 -20.51 -5.67
CA ASP A 348 -0.26 -19.84 -5.99
C ASP A 348 -0.46 -18.33 -5.94
N VAL A 349 0.19 -17.68 -4.97
CA VAL A 349 0.21 -16.22 -4.88
C VAL A 349 1.47 -15.70 -5.57
N GLY A 350 1.31 -15.23 -6.80
CA GLY A 350 2.39 -14.70 -7.61
C GLY A 350 2.69 -13.21 -7.36
N GLY A 351 3.48 -12.64 -8.28
CA GLY A 351 3.69 -11.20 -8.33
C GLY A 351 2.46 -10.46 -8.85
N GLY A 352 1.87 -10.93 -9.95
CA GLY A 352 0.76 -10.27 -10.63
C GLY A 352 -0.60 -10.94 -10.45
N THR A 353 -0.60 -12.25 -10.24
CA THR A 353 -1.81 -13.09 -10.23
C THR A 353 -1.92 -13.94 -8.97
N VAL A 354 -3.15 -14.34 -8.67
CA VAL A 354 -3.51 -15.38 -7.72
C VAL A 354 -4.14 -16.51 -8.52
N ASP A 355 -3.53 -17.68 -8.47
CA ASP A 355 -4.01 -18.86 -9.18
C ASP A 355 -4.58 -19.84 -8.16
N VAL A 356 -5.89 -20.14 -8.26
CA VAL A 356 -6.58 -21.08 -7.37
C VAL A 356 -6.88 -22.35 -8.17
N VAL A 357 -6.39 -23.48 -7.68
CA VAL A 357 -6.36 -24.76 -8.40
C VAL A 357 -6.98 -25.87 -7.55
N THR A 358 -7.91 -26.61 -8.14
CA THR A 358 -8.48 -27.85 -7.62
C THR A 358 -8.23 -29.00 -8.59
N GLU A 359 -8.77 -30.20 -8.33
CA GLU A 359 -8.55 -31.37 -9.20
C GLU A 359 -9.09 -31.18 -10.63
N GLY A 360 -10.23 -30.50 -10.77
CA GLY A 360 -10.93 -30.34 -12.05
C GLY A 360 -11.15 -28.89 -12.48
N SER A 361 -10.76 -27.91 -11.67
CA SER A 361 -11.01 -26.50 -11.94
C SER A 361 -9.80 -25.62 -11.60
N ARG A 362 -9.68 -24.53 -12.34
CA ARG A 362 -8.68 -23.49 -12.11
C ARG A 362 -9.31 -22.14 -12.38
N VAL A 363 -9.02 -21.17 -11.51
CA VAL A 363 -9.23 -19.76 -11.79
C VAL A 363 -7.93 -19.00 -11.60
N VAL A 364 -7.66 -18.06 -12.49
CA VAL A 364 -6.55 -17.11 -12.39
C VAL A 364 -7.17 -15.74 -12.18
N LEU A 365 -6.76 -15.04 -11.13
CA LEU A 365 -7.26 -13.71 -10.79
C LEU A 365 -6.12 -12.69 -10.85
N PRO A 366 -6.36 -11.49 -11.39
CA PRO A 366 -5.37 -10.43 -11.32
C PRO A 366 -5.32 -9.83 -9.92
N GLY A 367 -4.17 -9.30 -9.54
CA GLY A 367 -3.97 -8.61 -8.27
C GLY A 367 -3.35 -9.50 -7.22
N ALA A 368 -2.04 -9.38 -7.06
CA ALA A 368 -1.28 -10.09 -6.02
C ALA A 368 -0.23 -9.14 -5.42
N GLY A 369 1.03 -9.59 -5.31
CA GLY A 369 2.10 -8.81 -4.69
C GLY A 369 2.32 -7.43 -5.30
N GLN A 370 2.23 -7.26 -6.62
CA GLN A 370 2.44 -5.98 -7.32
C GLN A 370 1.33 -4.97 -7.02
N MET A 371 0.09 -5.44 -6.84
CA MET A 371 -1.03 -4.60 -6.44
C MET A 371 -0.85 -4.08 -5.02
N LEU A 372 -0.40 -4.94 -4.10
CA LEU A 372 -0.02 -4.53 -2.75
C LEU A 372 1.12 -3.49 -2.75
N THR A 373 2.11 -3.63 -3.64
CA THR A 373 3.18 -2.62 -3.81
C THR A 373 2.63 -1.30 -4.31
N THR A 374 1.75 -1.30 -5.31
CA THR A 374 1.14 -0.07 -5.82
C THR A 374 0.28 0.60 -4.75
N ALA A 375 -0.52 -0.17 -4.01
CA ALA A 375 -1.34 0.35 -2.91
C ALA A 375 -0.47 1.03 -1.84
N THR A 376 0.60 0.33 -1.42
CA THR A 376 1.56 0.85 -0.43
C THR A 376 2.25 2.13 -0.91
N ALA A 377 2.74 2.12 -2.17
CA ALA A 377 3.40 3.27 -2.77
C ALA A 377 2.45 4.49 -2.85
N ALA A 378 1.21 4.26 -3.28
CA ALA A 378 0.21 5.31 -3.42
C ALA A 378 -0.26 5.85 -2.05
N ALA A 379 -0.47 4.98 -1.07
CA ALA A 379 -0.92 5.37 0.26
C ALA A 379 0.12 6.22 1.00
N LEU A 380 1.41 5.86 0.91
CA LEU A 380 2.48 6.56 1.61
C LEU A 380 3.17 7.65 0.77
N ASP A 381 2.80 7.79 -0.50
CA ASP A 381 3.46 8.66 -1.48
C ASP A 381 4.97 8.40 -1.59
N ILE A 382 5.35 7.12 -1.76
CA ILE A 382 6.73 6.66 -1.85
C ILE A 382 7.02 5.94 -3.17
N SER A 383 8.30 5.75 -3.48
CA SER A 383 8.70 4.95 -4.65
C SER A 383 8.21 3.50 -4.54
N ARG A 384 7.85 2.89 -5.68
CA ARG A 384 7.47 1.46 -5.72
C ARG A 384 8.57 0.55 -5.16
N SER A 385 9.83 0.91 -5.34
CA SER A 385 10.96 0.15 -4.78
C SER A 385 10.97 0.17 -3.25
N ALA A 386 10.74 1.33 -2.61
CA ALA A 386 10.64 1.40 -1.16
C ALA A 386 9.42 0.64 -0.64
N ALA A 387 8.27 0.79 -1.32
CA ALA A 387 7.05 0.06 -1.00
C ALA A 387 7.21 -1.48 -1.10
N GLU A 388 7.99 -1.97 -2.07
CA GLU A 388 8.26 -3.39 -2.26
C GLU A 388 9.01 -4.00 -1.06
N TYR A 389 9.91 -3.25 -0.44
CA TYR A 389 10.60 -3.68 0.78
C TYR A 389 9.70 -3.50 2.00
N ALA A 390 9.06 -2.34 2.14
CA ALA A 390 8.22 -2.01 3.29
C ALA A 390 7.11 -3.04 3.52
N LYS A 391 6.43 -3.49 2.44
CA LYS A 391 5.31 -4.44 2.56
C LYS A 391 5.70 -5.84 3.05
N ARG A 392 6.98 -6.24 2.95
CA ARG A 392 7.40 -7.66 3.11
C ARG A 392 7.70 -8.04 4.55
N ALA A 393 8.18 -7.10 5.36
CA ALA A 393 8.72 -7.39 6.67
C ALA A 393 8.35 -6.30 7.67
N GLU A 394 8.53 -6.64 8.95
CA GLU A 394 8.40 -5.68 10.04
C GLU A 394 9.36 -4.49 9.84
N ALA A 395 8.87 -3.30 10.17
CA ALA A 395 9.63 -2.07 10.16
C ALA A 395 10.21 -1.80 11.55
N VAL A 396 11.18 -0.88 11.60
CA VAL A 396 11.71 -0.33 12.85
C VAL A 396 11.67 1.19 12.81
N THR A 397 11.38 1.81 13.94
CA THR A 397 11.44 3.26 14.13
C THR A 397 12.84 3.66 14.58
N ALA A 398 13.46 4.61 13.91
CA ALA A 398 14.74 5.18 14.34
C ALA A 398 14.54 6.17 15.50
N VAL A 399 14.68 5.69 16.74
CA VAL A 399 14.55 6.52 17.95
C VAL A 399 15.72 7.49 18.08
N THR A 400 16.92 7.03 17.77
CA THR A 400 18.14 7.85 17.65
C THR A 400 18.97 7.37 16.46
N VAL A 401 20.17 7.94 16.25
CA VAL A 401 21.09 7.46 15.22
C VAL A 401 21.59 6.02 15.46
N GLN A 402 21.52 5.49 16.68
CA GLN A 402 22.02 4.14 17.00
C GLN A 402 20.99 3.24 17.69
N LEU A 403 19.80 3.76 18.02
CA LEU A 403 18.74 3.03 18.70
C LEU A 403 17.52 2.93 17.79
N VAL A 404 17.05 1.71 17.56
CA VAL A 404 15.80 1.45 16.84
C VAL A 404 14.79 0.75 17.75
N GLU A 405 13.51 0.92 17.45
CA GLU A 405 12.39 0.27 18.13
C GLU A 405 11.54 -0.49 17.09
N ASP A 406 11.24 -1.76 17.33
CA ASP A 406 10.40 -2.56 16.44
C ASP A 406 8.90 -2.24 16.61
N GLU A 407 8.05 -2.84 15.78
CA GLU A 407 6.59 -2.63 15.82
C GLU A 407 5.91 -3.11 17.12
N HIS A 408 6.64 -3.87 17.95
CA HIS A 408 6.21 -4.40 19.25
C HIS A 408 6.76 -3.58 20.42
N GLY A 409 7.49 -2.49 20.16
CA GLY A 409 8.08 -1.63 21.17
C GLY A 409 9.42 -2.14 21.74
N ARG A 410 10.03 -3.19 21.15
CA ARG A 410 11.33 -3.70 21.60
C ARG A 410 12.45 -2.87 21.00
N ARG A 411 13.49 -2.61 21.80
CA ARG A 411 14.58 -1.71 21.43
C ARG A 411 15.88 -2.46 21.18
N HIS A 412 16.58 -2.07 20.13
CA HIS A 412 17.85 -2.66 19.71
C HIS A 412 18.85 -1.59 19.29
N PHE A 413 20.12 -1.79 19.65
CA PHE A 413 21.21 -0.93 19.21
C PHE A 413 21.78 -1.43 17.88
N LEU A 414 22.11 -0.50 16.99
CA LEU A 414 22.73 -0.79 15.70
C LEU A 414 24.26 -0.72 15.80
N ASP A 415 24.95 -1.66 15.15
CA ASP A 415 26.41 -1.66 15.08
C ASP A 415 26.98 -0.45 14.32
N LYS A 416 26.20 0.08 13.37
CA LYS A 416 26.54 1.25 12.56
C LYS A 416 25.49 2.35 12.76
N PRO A 417 25.90 3.60 12.98
CA PRO A 417 24.95 4.70 13.12
C PRO A 417 24.22 4.94 11.80
N LEU A 418 22.93 5.24 11.91
CA LEU A 418 22.09 5.76 10.85
C LEU A 418 22.47 7.22 10.53
N ASN A 419 22.06 7.68 9.35
CA ASN A 419 22.08 9.09 9.04
C ASN A 419 21.12 9.83 10.01
N GLY A 420 21.56 10.95 10.60
CA GLY A 420 20.74 11.75 11.52
C GLY A 420 19.42 12.24 10.93
N ARG A 421 19.32 12.34 9.60
CA ARG A 421 18.07 12.68 8.90
C ARG A 421 16.99 11.60 9.03
N CYS A 422 17.37 10.37 9.40
CA CYS A 422 16.44 9.25 9.55
C CYS A 422 15.83 9.18 10.96
N THR A 423 16.28 9.99 11.92
CA THR A 423 15.67 9.99 13.26
C THR A 423 14.18 10.34 13.16
N GLY A 424 13.34 9.55 13.82
CA GLY A 424 11.87 9.63 13.73
C GLY A 424 11.24 8.91 12.53
N TRP A 425 12.04 8.35 11.61
CA TRP A 425 11.52 7.61 10.47
C TRP A 425 11.30 6.13 10.78
N LEU A 426 10.30 5.55 10.13
CA LEU A 426 10.19 4.13 9.91
C LEU A 426 11.17 3.68 8.82
N LEU A 427 11.84 2.57 9.13
CA LEU A 427 12.85 1.94 8.30
C LEU A 427 12.42 0.50 7.99
N THR A 428 12.69 0.05 6.77
CA THR A 428 12.49 -1.36 6.37
C THR A 428 13.82 -1.99 5.95
N SER A 429 13.91 -3.31 5.98
CA SER A 429 15.10 -4.03 5.54
C SER A 429 15.18 -4.10 4.01
N ALA A 430 16.30 -3.65 3.45
CA ALA A 430 16.63 -3.73 2.03
C ALA A 430 18.04 -4.35 1.85
N PRO A 431 18.43 -4.78 0.63
CA PRO A 431 19.75 -5.37 0.37
C PRO A 431 20.93 -4.48 0.76
N SER A 432 20.74 -3.15 0.75
CA SER A 432 21.75 -2.16 1.16
C SER A 432 21.73 -1.82 2.65
N GLY A 433 20.87 -2.48 3.45
CA GLY A 433 20.64 -2.17 4.87
C GLY A 433 19.26 -1.56 5.12
N LEU A 434 19.15 -0.80 6.20
CA LEU A 434 17.88 -0.16 6.59
C LEU A 434 17.54 1.01 5.65
N LEU A 435 16.35 0.98 5.06
CA LEU A 435 15.82 1.96 4.12
C LEU A 435 14.71 2.78 4.81
N PRO A 436 14.87 4.10 4.99
CA PRO A 436 13.80 4.96 5.46
C PRO A 436 12.68 5.08 4.42
N PHE A 437 11.42 5.02 4.86
CA PHE A 437 10.28 5.12 3.95
C PHE A 437 9.17 6.06 4.40
N THR A 438 8.93 6.28 5.70
CA THR A 438 7.96 7.31 6.14
C THR A 438 8.25 7.80 7.54
N SER A 439 7.91 9.05 7.83
CA SER A 439 7.87 9.64 9.18
C SER A 439 6.44 10.02 9.61
N GLN A 440 5.44 9.70 8.79
CA GLN A 440 4.04 10.13 9.00
C GLN A 440 3.24 9.17 9.89
N MET A 441 3.80 8.01 10.20
CA MET A 441 3.14 6.91 10.93
C MET A 441 4.06 6.36 12.00
N SER A 442 3.46 5.87 13.09
CA SER A 442 4.17 5.04 14.07
C SER A 442 4.33 3.61 13.55
N GLY A 443 5.23 2.82 14.15
CA GLY A 443 5.43 1.41 13.78
C GLY A 443 4.15 0.58 13.93
N THR A 444 3.38 0.82 14.99
CA THR A 444 2.09 0.14 15.22
C THR A 444 1.03 0.54 14.19
N GLU A 445 0.96 1.82 13.82
CA GLU A 445 0.02 2.30 12.79
C GLU A 445 0.37 1.68 11.42
N TRP A 446 1.66 1.64 11.07
CA TRP A 446 2.15 1.00 9.86
C TRP A 446 1.83 -0.50 9.82
N ARG A 447 2.06 -1.21 10.94
CA ARG A 447 1.70 -2.62 11.08
C ARG A 447 0.21 -2.85 10.79
N SER A 448 -0.67 -2.08 11.43
CA SER A 448 -2.12 -2.17 11.21
C SER A 448 -2.49 -1.95 9.74
N TRP A 449 -1.92 -0.92 9.11
CA TRP A 449 -2.15 -0.62 7.70
C TRP A 449 -1.65 -1.74 6.77
N ARG A 450 -0.41 -2.21 6.97
CA ARG A 450 0.20 -3.28 6.17
C ARG A 450 -0.61 -4.57 6.22
N LEU A 451 -1.09 -4.95 7.41
CA LEU A 451 -1.91 -6.15 7.60
C LEU A 451 -3.29 -6.00 6.95
N ALA A 452 -3.96 -4.86 7.11
CA ALA A 452 -5.21 -4.57 6.42
C ALA A 452 -5.05 -4.64 4.89
N ALA A 453 -3.99 -4.04 4.35
CA ALA A 453 -3.71 -4.08 2.92
C ALA A 453 -3.49 -5.51 2.41
N LYS A 454 -2.72 -6.34 3.13
CA LYS A 454 -2.52 -7.76 2.80
C LYS A 454 -3.84 -8.54 2.82
N ARG A 455 -4.69 -8.28 3.82
CA ARG A 455 -5.99 -8.95 3.97
C ARG A 455 -6.95 -8.58 2.84
N MET A 456 -7.11 -7.28 2.56
CA MET A 456 -8.04 -6.82 1.53
C MET A 456 -7.60 -7.23 0.12
N ILE A 457 -6.31 -7.09 -0.20
CA ILE A 457 -5.79 -7.37 -1.54
C ILE A 457 -5.55 -8.86 -1.74
N ILE A 458 -4.75 -9.51 -0.89
CA ILE A 458 -4.40 -10.91 -1.10
C ILE A 458 -5.49 -11.82 -0.54
N GLY A 459 -5.84 -11.65 0.73
CA GLY A 459 -6.88 -12.48 1.38
C GLY A 459 -8.19 -12.40 0.61
N GLY A 460 -8.65 -11.18 0.30
CA GLY A 460 -9.88 -10.96 -0.47
C GLY A 460 -9.84 -11.63 -1.85
N ASN A 461 -8.73 -11.53 -2.58
CA ASN A 461 -8.62 -12.15 -3.90
C ASN A 461 -8.57 -13.68 -3.84
N VAL A 462 -7.90 -14.26 -2.84
CA VAL A 462 -7.91 -15.71 -2.59
C VAL A 462 -9.31 -16.20 -2.28
N MET A 463 -10.05 -15.51 -1.40
CA MET A 463 -11.43 -15.84 -1.07
C MET A 463 -12.33 -15.82 -2.31
N ARG A 464 -12.25 -14.77 -3.14
CA ARG A 464 -13.00 -14.70 -4.42
C ARG A 464 -12.68 -15.86 -5.36
N GLY A 465 -11.43 -16.33 -5.38
CA GLY A 465 -11.04 -17.45 -6.22
C GLY A 465 -11.59 -18.78 -5.71
N ILE A 466 -11.53 -18.99 -4.40
CA ILE A 466 -12.11 -20.16 -3.73
C ILE A 466 -13.63 -20.21 -3.95
N GLU A 467 -14.33 -19.09 -3.78
CA GLU A 467 -15.78 -18.99 -4.04
C GLU A 467 -16.18 -19.33 -5.48
N GLN A 468 -15.26 -19.21 -6.45
CA GLN A 468 -15.54 -19.57 -7.84
C GLN A 468 -15.31 -21.06 -8.14
N VAL A 469 -14.41 -21.73 -7.42
CA VAL A 469 -13.96 -23.09 -7.76
C VAL A 469 -14.31 -24.16 -6.72
N ARG A 470 -14.36 -23.79 -5.44
CA ARG A 470 -14.67 -24.67 -4.30
C ARG A 470 -15.13 -23.85 -3.08
N PRO A 471 -16.38 -23.35 -3.05
CA PRO A 471 -16.90 -22.52 -1.94
C PRO A 471 -16.91 -23.22 -0.57
N ASP A 472 -16.94 -24.55 -0.57
CA ASP A 472 -16.97 -25.43 0.60
C ASP A 472 -15.58 -25.91 1.03
N ALA A 473 -14.51 -25.26 0.55
CA ALA A 473 -13.14 -25.61 0.87
C ALA A 473 -12.88 -25.58 2.39
N THR A 474 -12.39 -26.69 2.93
CA THR A 474 -11.98 -26.83 4.33
C THR A 474 -10.47 -26.70 4.53
N GLU A 475 -9.70 -26.86 3.45
CA GLU A 475 -8.24 -26.79 3.44
C GLU A 475 -7.71 -25.99 2.25
N VAL A 476 -6.77 -25.09 2.53
CA VAL A 476 -6.10 -24.24 1.54
C VAL A 476 -4.59 -24.35 1.74
N LEU A 477 -3.87 -24.64 0.67
CA LEU A 477 -2.41 -24.72 0.67
C LEU A 477 -1.81 -23.61 -0.20
N LEU A 478 -1.07 -22.72 0.46
CA LEU A 478 -0.39 -21.61 -0.21
C LEU A 478 0.98 -22.03 -0.73
N VAL A 479 1.20 -21.78 -2.03
CA VAL A 479 2.48 -21.98 -2.71
C VAL A 479 2.93 -20.71 -3.43
N GLY A 480 4.14 -20.77 -3.97
CA GLY A 480 4.73 -19.74 -4.81
C GLY A 480 5.30 -18.54 -4.08
N GLY A 481 5.22 -17.40 -4.77
CA GLY A 481 5.78 -16.10 -4.44
C GLY A 481 5.49 -15.64 -3.02
N GLY A 482 4.22 -15.33 -2.81
CA GLY A 482 3.65 -14.72 -1.63
C GLY A 482 3.62 -15.65 -0.44
N ALA A 483 3.69 -16.97 -0.64
CA ALA A 483 3.70 -17.92 0.46
C ALA A 483 4.93 -17.76 1.38
N SER A 484 6.02 -17.09 0.98
CA SER A 484 7.14 -16.77 1.88
C SER A 484 6.85 -15.69 2.92
N ASP A 485 5.75 -14.95 2.77
CA ASP A 485 5.39 -13.85 3.69
C ASP A 485 4.44 -14.39 4.76
N ASP A 486 4.91 -14.48 6.02
CA ASP A 486 4.14 -15.01 7.14
C ASP A 486 2.87 -14.19 7.41
N GLU A 487 2.93 -12.87 7.23
CA GLU A 487 1.75 -12.02 7.41
C GLU A 487 0.73 -12.21 6.29
N LEU A 488 1.17 -12.52 5.08
CA LEU A 488 0.28 -12.86 3.97
C LEU A 488 -0.45 -14.17 4.25
N VAL A 489 0.26 -15.21 4.70
CA VAL A 489 -0.36 -16.49 5.11
C VAL A 489 -1.41 -16.25 6.19
N ARG A 490 -1.06 -15.45 7.21
CA ARG A 490 -2.00 -15.06 8.26
C ARG A 490 -3.17 -14.24 7.71
N ALA A 491 -2.95 -13.30 6.80
CA ALA A 491 -4.00 -12.48 6.21
C ALA A 491 -5.03 -13.32 5.43
N VAL A 492 -4.58 -14.36 4.72
CA VAL A 492 -5.47 -15.33 4.08
C VAL A 492 -6.26 -16.13 5.13
N SER A 493 -5.60 -16.63 6.18
CA SER A 493 -6.27 -17.34 7.27
C SER A 493 -7.32 -16.49 7.98
N GLU A 494 -7.00 -15.24 8.31
CA GLU A 494 -7.94 -14.29 8.94
C GLU A 494 -9.10 -13.92 8.01
N GLN A 495 -8.88 -13.92 6.69
CA GLN A 495 -9.93 -13.64 5.71
C GLN A 495 -10.90 -14.81 5.55
N LEU A 496 -10.41 -16.04 5.48
CA LEU A 496 -11.23 -17.25 5.30
C LEU A 496 -11.89 -17.71 6.62
N GLY A 497 -11.39 -17.24 7.75
CA GLY A 497 -11.95 -17.53 9.07
C GLY A 497 -11.52 -18.90 9.62
N HIS A 498 -12.07 -19.24 10.79
CA HIS A 498 -11.60 -20.39 11.58
C HIS A 498 -12.01 -21.78 11.03
N HIS A 499 -12.89 -21.82 10.04
CA HIS A 499 -13.38 -23.08 9.46
C HIS A 499 -12.51 -23.62 8.33
N VAL A 500 -11.57 -22.82 7.82
CA VAL A 500 -10.69 -23.19 6.73
C VAL A 500 -9.26 -23.27 7.26
N SER A 501 -8.65 -24.45 7.16
CA SER A 501 -7.25 -24.64 7.50
C SER A 501 -6.37 -24.08 6.40
N VAL A 502 -5.59 -23.04 6.71
CA VAL A 502 -4.66 -22.42 5.76
C VAL A 502 -3.23 -22.82 6.11
N GLY A 503 -2.58 -23.52 5.19
CA GLY A 503 -1.22 -24.02 5.34
C GLY A 503 -0.27 -23.44 4.29
N ARG A 504 1.02 -23.56 4.58
CA ARG A 504 2.11 -23.26 3.64
C ARG A 504 2.63 -24.57 3.05
N GLY A 505 2.86 -24.61 1.74
CA GLY A 505 3.42 -25.77 1.05
C GLY A 505 4.79 -26.20 1.61
N ASN A 506 5.03 -27.51 1.59
CA ASN A 506 6.35 -28.12 1.78
C ASN A 506 6.53 -29.22 0.74
N VAL A 507 6.64 -28.81 -0.52
CA VAL A 507 6.71 -29.67 -1.70
C VAL A 507 7.82 -30.73 -1.51
N ALA A 508 7.51 -31.98 -1.80
CA ALA A 508 8.36 -33.15 -1.59
C ALA A 508 8.93 -33.27 -0.15
N GLY A 509 8.29 -32.66 0.84
CA GLY A 509 8.73 -32.62 2.24
C GLY A 509 9.98 -31.77 2.51
N ARG A 510 10.58 -31.12 1.50
CA ARG A 510 11.85 -30.38 1.67
C ARG A 510 12.09 -29.19 0.74
N LEU A 511 11.27 -28.98 -0.29
CA LEU A 511 11.38 -27.85 -1.21
C LEU A 511 10.65 -26.59 -0.68
N GLY A 512 9.94 -26.71 0.44
CA GLY A 512 9.16 -25.63 1.01
C GLY A 512 7.98 -25.25 0.12
N HIS A 513 7.61 -23.97 0.13
CA HIS A 513 6.45 -23.46 -0.60
C HIS A 513 6.74 -23.08 -2.06
N ARG A 514 7.88 -23.52 -2.60
CA ARG A 514 8.34 -23.22 -3.96
C ARG A 514 8.43 -24.51 -4.77
N PHE A 515 8.71 -24.37 -6.06
CA PHE A 515 9.01 -25.49 -6.95
C PHE A 515 7.85 -26.48 -7.15
N ALA A 516 6.61 -26.10 -6.81
CA ALA A 516 5.44 -26.97 -6.93
C ALA A 516 5.23 -27.39 -8.39
N VAL A 517 5.25 -26.44 -9.33
CA VAL A 517 5.15 -26.71 -10.78
C VAL A 517 6.33 -27.56 -11.25
N ALA A 518 7.56 -27.10 -11.02
CA ALA A 518 8.77 -27.78 -11.51
C ALA A 518 8.85 -29.24 -11.03
N TYR A 519 8.59 -29.49 -9.74
CA TYR A 519 8.57 -30.85 -9.21
C TYR A 519 7.39 -31.67 -9.74
N GLY A 520 6.19 -31.08 -9.78
CA GLY A 520 4.99 -31.75 -10.29
C GLY A 520 5.06 -32.13 -11.77
N LEU A 521 5.81 -31.37 -12.59
CA LEU A 521 6.09 -31.75 -13.98
C LEU A 521 6.86 -33.07 -14.06
N VAL A 522 7.83 -33.29 -13.17
CA VAL A 522 8.57 -34.55 -13.12
C VAL A 522 7.69 -35.68 -12.60
N VAL A 523 6.88 -35.42 -11.57
CA VAL A 523 5.91 -36.40 -11.05
C VAL A 523 4.98 -36.88 -12.17
N ALA A 524 4.42 -35.95 -12.95
CA ALA A 524 3.56 -36.28 -14.08
C ALA A 524 4.32 -37.04 -15.18
N ALA A 525 5.55 -36.63 -15.51
CA ALA A 525 6.36 -37.25 -16.56
C ALA A 525 6.89 -38.65 -16.23
N VAL A 526 6.97 -39.01 -14.95
CA VAL A 526 7.40 -40.35 -14.49
C VAL A 526 6.21 -41.29 -14.31
N ALA A 527 5.01 -40.75 -14.07
CA ALA A 527 3.78 -41.53 -13.93
C ALA A 527 3.15 -41.95 -15.27
N GLY A 528 3.39 -41.17 -16.35
CA GLY A 528 3.01 -41.51 -17.72
C GLY A 528 4.12 -42.24 -18.47
#